data_AF-A0A4P9Y504-F1
#
_entry.id   AF-A0A4P9Y504-F1
#
_cell.length_a   1.000
_cell.length_b   1.000
_cell.length_c   1.000
_cell.angle_alpha   90.00
_cell.angle_beta   90.00
_cell.angle_gamma   90.00
#
_symmetry.space_group_name_H-M   'P 1'
#
loop_
_entity.id
_entity.type
_entity.pdbx_description
1 polymer ?
#
loop_
_entity_poly.entity_id
_entity_poly.type
_entity_poly.pdbx_seq_one_letter_code
_entity_poly.pdbx_strand_id
1 'polypeptide(L)'
;MPKATVEDILGSYLLGGGLYDSVPYDTFQGYFPQAYRDHPSVRQLYTQYTSHRRQVKQRVGRNLELELALASQPRPPSSRGSAETEEQEGNARHLASLDAPLPQSTTTSLVHFTEALKMLRRLEESREDEVAGHDQACQELLGDIRRLTKTLKESARDRAKEQEEGMDDRTRDVLDQLDALKSLL
;
A
#
# COMPACT_ATOMS: atom_id res chain seq x y z
N MET A 1 18.36 -22.69 -16.82
CA MET A 1 18.02 -22.03 -15.54
C MET A 1 17.06 -22.95 -14.79
N PRO A 2 17.32 -23.29 -13.51
CA PRO A 2 16.39 -24.09 -12.73
C PRO A 2 15.07 -23.32 -12.58
N LYS A 3 13.94 -24.00 -12.78
CA LYS A 3 12.62 -23.43 -12.55
C LYS A 3 12.43 -23.27 -11.04
N ALA A 4 12.13 -22.06 -10.58
CA ALA A 4 11.75 -21.83 -9.20
C ALA A 4 10.56 -22.73 -8.85
N THR A 5 10.66 -23.44 -7.73
CA THR A 5 9.57 -24.30 -7.27
C THR A 5 8.44 -23.44 -6.72
N VAL A 6 7.22 -23.99 -6.67
CA VAL A 6 6.06 -23.30 -6.06
C VAL A 6 6.35 -22.95 -4.60
N GLU A 7 7.14 -23.79 -3.92
CA GLU A 7 7.67 -23.55 -2.58
C GLU A 7 8.56 -22.30 -2.51
N ASP A 8 9.49 -22.14 -3.45
CA ASP A 8 10.36 -20.95 -3.50
C ASP A 8 9.54 -19.67 -3.74
N ILE A 9 8.51 -19.73 -4.58
CA ILE A 9 7.66 -18.57 -4.91
C ILE A 9 6.75 -18.21 -3.74
N LEU A 10 6.07 -19.18 -3.14
CA LEU A 10 5.16 -18.93 -2.01
C LEU A 10 5.95 -18.58 -0.74
N GLY A 11 7.08 -19.25 -0.49
CA GLY A 11 7.98 -18.94 0.61
C GLY A 11 8.55 -17.53 0.48
N SER A 12 9.04 -17.16 -0.71
CA SER A 12 9.52 -15.79 -0.93
C SER A 12 8.41 -14.75 -0.85
N TYR A 13 7.19 -15.03 -1.32
CA TYR A 13 6.08 -14.07 -1.22
C TYR A 13 5.55 -13.92 0.22
N LEU A 14 5.30 -15.02 0.91
CA LEU A 14 4.66 -15.03 2.23
C LEU A 14 5.63 -14.79 3.39
N LEU A 15 6.90 -15.18 3.24
CA LEU A 15 7.92 -15.07 4.30
C LEU A 15 9.05 -14.09 3.97
N GLY A 16 9.35 -13.91 2.68
CA GLY A 16 10.50 -13.15 2.16
C GLY A 16 10.16 -11.87 1.40
N GLY A 17 8.89 -11.48 1.31
CA GLY A 17 8.47 -10.28 0.59
C GLY A 17 8.95 -9.04 1.34
N GLY A 18 10.00 -8.40 0.82
CA GLY A 18 10.65 -7.20 1.38
C GLY A 18 9.73 -5.98 1.58
N LEU A 19 8.44 -6.07 1.29
CA LEU A 19 7.43 -5.05 1.58
C LEU A 19 6.96 -5.03 3.03
N TYR A 20 7.24 -6.07 3.83
CA TYR A 20 6.81 -6.12 5.23
C TYR A 20 7.91 -6.57 6.21
N ASP A 21 9.18 -6.59 5.79
CA ASP A 21 10.23 -7.18 6.63
C ASP A 21 10.77 -6.24 7.71
N SER A 22 10.20 -6.41 8.90
CA SER A 22 10.54 -5.78 10.18
C SER A 22 10.69 -4.27 10.13
N VAL A 23 9.67 -3.55 10.60
CA VAL A 23 9.82 -2.14 10.97
C VAL A 23 10.98 -2.04 11.98
N PRO A 24 12.08 -1.33 11.68
CA PRO A 24 13.14 -1.07 12.65
C PRO A 24 12.58 -0.33 13.86
N TYR A 25 13.20 -0.48 15.03
CA TYR A 25 12.69 0.16 16.24
C TYR A 25 12.54 1.67 16.07
N ASP A 26 13.50 2.32 15.41
CA ASP A 26 13.49 3.77 15.17
C ASP A 26 12.28 4.21 14.32
N THR A 27 11.92 3.41 13.30
CA THR A 27 10.73 3.66 12.48
C THR A 27 9.45 3.40 13.28
N PHE A 28 9.43 2.36 14.11
CA PHE A 28 8.30 2.05 14.98
C PHE A 28 8.05 3.14 16.02
N GLN A 29 9.12 3.65 16.63
CA GLN A 29 9.09 4.79 17.54
C GLN A 29 8.60 6.06 16.84
N GLY A 30 8.89 6.20 15.54
CA GLY A 30 8.40 7.29 14.68
C GLY A 30 6.87 7.40 14.60
N TYR A 31 6.13 6.31 14.82
CA TYR A 31 4.65 6.31 14.84
C TYR A 31 4.05 6.95 16.09
N PHE A 32 4.86 7.17 17.14
CA PHE A 32 4.39 7.79 18.37
C PHE A 32 4.68 9.30 18.37
N PRO A 33 3.80 10.13 18.99
CA PRO A 33 4.05 11.55 19.17
C PRO A 33 5.36 11.77 19.93
N GLN A 34 6.07 12.85 19.63
CA GLN A 34 7.43 13.10 20.13
C GLN A 34 7.55 13.01 21.65
N ALA A 35 6.53 13.47 22.40
CA ALA A 35 6.50 13.40 23.86
C ALA A 35 6.49 11.98 24.44
N TYR A 36 6.11 10.96 23.66
CA TYR A 36 5.96 9.58 24.12
C TYR A 36 6.98 8.62 23.50
N ARG A 37 7.84 9.09 22.58
CA ARG A 37 8.78 8.24 21.85
C ARG A 37 9.75 7.50 22.76
N ASP A 38 10.23 8.17 23.81
CA ASP A 38 11.17 7.59 24.77
C ASP A 38 10.48 6.92 25.96
N HIS A 39 9.14 6.80 25.91
CA HIS A 39 8.39 6.15 26.98
C HIS A 39 8.71 4.64 26.99
N PRO A 40 9.02 4.04 28.15
CA PRO A 40 9.43 2.64 28.24
C PRO A 40 8.41 1.65 27.66
N SER A 41 7.12 2.01 27.68
CA SER A 41 6.05 1.22 27.07
C SER A 41 6.18 1.08 25.56
N VAL A 42 6.74 2.07 24.84
CA VAL A 42 6.95 1.98 23.38
C VAL A 42 7.92 0.84 23.05
N ARG A 43 8.99 0.70 23.83
CA ARG A 43 9.94 -0.41 23.71
C ARG A 43 9.30 -1.76 24.03
N GLN A 44 8.44 -1.81 25.05
CA GLN A 44 7.69 -3.03 25.38
C GLN A 44 6.74 -3.44 24.25
N LEU A 45 5.99 -2.48 23.70
CA LEU A 45 5.10 -2.71 22.56
C LEU A 45 5.86 -3.22 21.34
N TYR A 46 7.04 -2.65 21.06
CA TYR A 46 7.89 -3.14 19.98
C TYR A 46 8.36 -4.58 20.19
N THR A 47 8.71 -4.94 21.43
CA THR A 47 9.11 -6.29 21.80
C THR A 47 7.96 -7.28 21.62
N GLN A 48 6.73 -6.89 21.99
CA GLN A 48 5.53 -7.70 21.77
C GLN A 48 5.22 -7.87 20.28
N TYR A 49 5.29 -6.79 19.50
CA TYR A 49 5.09 -6.79 18.05
C TYR A 49 6.08 -7.73 17.36
N THR A 50 7.38 -7.60 17.64
CA THR A 50 8.43 -8.44 17.03
C THR A 50 8.28 -9.91 17.42
N SER A 51 7.92 -10.20 18.67
CA SER A 51 7.65 -11.56 19.16
C SER A 51 6.45 -12.19 18.44
N HIS A 52 5.31 -11.50 18.40
CA HIS A 52 4.11 -11.98 17.72
C HIS A 52 4.36 -12.21 16.24
N ARG A 53 5.06 -11.29 15.58
CA ARG A 53 5.44 -11.42 14.17
C ARG A 53 6.29 -12.66 13.91
N ARG A 54 7.26 -12.97 14.79
CA ARG A 54 8.08 -14.19 14.68
C ARG A 54 7.21 -15.45 14.79
N GLN A 55 6.24 -15.46 15.70
CA GLN A 55 5.30 -16.58 15.85
C GLN A 55 4.45 -16.77 14.58
N VAL A 56 3.94 -15.68 14.01
CA VAL A 56 3.16 -15.73 12.76
C VAL A 56 4.02 -16.28 11.62
N LYS A 57 5.26 -15.78 11.44
CA LYS A 57 6.18 -16.32 10.41
C LYS A 57 6.42 -17.81 10.58
N GLN A 58 6.66 -18.28 11.80
CA GLN A 58 6.86 -19.71 12.08
C GLN A 58 5.60 -20.53 11.76
N ARG A 59 4.42 -20.02 12.08
CA ARG A 59 3.14 -20.69 11.78
C ARG A 59 2.88 -20.76 10.28
N VAL A 60 3.11 -19.67 9.56
CA VAL A 60 2.96 -19.61 8.10
C VAL A 60 3.95 -20.57 7.42
N GLY A 61 5.21 -20.59 7.86
CA GLY A 61 6.22 -21.54 7.35
C GLY A 61 5.80 -22.99 7.55
N ARG A 62 5.38 -23.37 8.75
CA ARG A 62 4.87 -24.73 9.02
C ARG A 62 3.65 -25.08 8.18
N ASN A 63 2.70 -24.15 8.02
CA ASN A 63 1.52 -24.38 7.21
C ASN A 63 1.88 -24.58 5.73
N LEU A 64 2.86 -23.83 5.23
CA LEU A 64 3.34 -23.95 3.87
C LEU A 64 4.01 -25.31 3.63
N GLU A 65 4.86 -25.76 4.56
CA GLU A 65 5.45 -27.11 4.54
C GLU A 65 4.37 -28.21 4.55
N LEU A 66 3.34 -28.06 5.39
CA LEU A 66 2.23 -29.01 5.47
C LEU A 66 1.40 -29.07 4.18
N GLU A 67 1.05 -27.92 3.61
CA GLU A 67 0.27 -27.86 2.36
C GLU A 67 1.06 -28.43 1.18
N LEU A 68 2.37 -28.20 1.11
CA LEU A 68 3.23 -28.79 0.09
C LEU A 68 3.33 -30.32 0.26
N ALA A 69 3.49 -30.80 1.50
CA ALA A 69 3.47 -32.23 1.78
C ALA A 69 2.14 -32.87 1.39
N LEU A 70 1.00 -32.22 1.66
CA LEU A 70 -0.33 -32.69 1.26
C LEU A 70 -0.56 -32.64 -0.25
N ALA A 71 -0.04 -31.61 -0.93
CA ALA A 71 -0.14 -31.48 -2.39
C ALA A 71 0.66 -32.57 -3.14
N SER A 72 1.72 -33.09 -2.51
CA SER A 72 2.52 -34.19 -3.06
C SER A 72 1.88 -35.58 -2.92
N GLN A 73 0.78 -35.70 -2.16
CA GLN A 73 0.06 -36.97 -2.02
C GLN A 73 -1.02 -37.14 -3.10
N PRO A 74 -1.12 -38.32 -3.74
CA PRO A 74 -2.20 -38.61 -4.67
C PRO A 74 -3.54 -38.61 -3.93
N ARG A 75 -4.41 -37.64 -4.23
CA ARG A 75 -5.76 -37.57 -3.65
C ARG A 75 -6.55 -38.82 -4.04
N PRO A 76 -7.08 -39.60 -3.09
CA PRO A 76 -8.00 -40.67 -3.42
C PRO A 76 -9.28 -40.07 -4.04
N PRO A 77 -9.89 -40.73 -5.03
CA PRO A 77 -11.15 -40.29 -5.61
C PRO A 77 -12.26 -40.39 -4.56
N SER A 78 -12.58 -39.28 -3.91
CA SER A 78 -13.69 -39.21 -2.95
C SER A 78 -15.02 -39.22 -3.69
N SER A 79 -15.84 -40.22 -3.35
CA SER A 79 -17.19 -40.43 -3.84
C SER A 79 -18.12 -39.27 -3.48
N ARG A 80 -18.86 -38.81 -4.48
CA ARG A 80 -20.13 -38.08 -4.33
C ARG A 80 -21.09 -38.85 -3.40
N GLY A 81 -21.67 -38.17 -2.42
CA GLY A 81 -22.85 -38.60 -1.64
C GLY A 81 -22.89 -37.78 -0.34
N SER A 82 -23.77 -36.77 -0.25
CA SER A 82 -25.05 -36.80 0.50
C SER A 82 -24.85 -36.89 2.02
N ALA A 83 -25.46 -36.10 2.90
CA ALA A 83 -26.48 -35.06 2.87
C ALA A 83 -26.42 -34.35 4.24
N GLU A 84 -27.05 -33.16 4.35
CA GLU A 84 -27.84 -32.64 5.50
C GLU A 84 -27.36 -33.03 6.93
N THR A 85 -27.11 -32.14 7.89
CA THR A 85 -28.04 -31.16 8.47
C THR A 85 -27.31 -30.47 9.66
N GLU A 86 -27.91 -29.38 10.15
CA GLU A 86 -27.80 -28.83 11.53
C GLU A 86 -26.79 -27.70 11.80
N GLU A 87 -27.35 -26.52 11.62
CA GLU A 87 -27.11 -25.28 12.36
C GLU A 87 -26.75 -25.52 13.84
N GLN A 88 -25.64 -24.94 14.30
CA GLN A 88 -25.60 -24.44 15.68
C GLN A 88 -24.63 -23.26 15.80
N GLU A 89 -25.21 -22.05 15.84
CA GLU A 89 -24.59 -20.87 16.42
C GLU A 89 -24.16 -21.16 17.87
N GLY A 90 -22.95 -20.79 18.24
CA GLY A 90 -22.47 -21.01 19.61
C GLY A 90 -21.07 -20.49 19.88
N ASN A 91 -20.99 -19.18 20.17
CA ASN A 91 -20.04 -18.53 21.07
C ASN A 91 -18.54 -18.89 21.04
N ALA A 92 -17.76 -17.86 20.71
CA ALA A 92 -16.37 -17.71 21.11
C ALA A 92 -16.19 -17.93 22.62
N ARG A 93 -15.64 -19.10 23.00
CA ARG A 93 -14.75 -19.37 24.16
C ARG A 93 -14.74 -20.87 24.42
N HIS A 94 -13.63 -21.53 24.12
CA HIS A 94 -13.05 -22.57 24.98
C HIS A 94 -11.60 -22.85 24.50
N LEU A 95 -10.68 -22.05 25.03
CA LEU A 95 -9.33 -22.54 25.34
C LEU A 95 -9.49 -23.68 26.37
N ALA A 96 -8.71 -24.74 26.18
CA ALA A 96 -8.61 -25.96 26.98
C ALA A 96 -9.52 -27.14 26.58
N SER A 97 -8.99 -28.01 25.73
CA SER A 97 -8.85 -29.44 26.08
C SER A 97 -7.76 -30.05 25.20
N LEU A 98 -6.69 -30.50 25.86
CA LEU A 98 -5.73 -31.44 25.30
C LEU A 98 -6.45 -32.79 25.08
N ASP A 99 -6.02 -33.53 24.07
CA ASP A 99 -6.37 -34.94 23.78
C ASP A 99 -7.75 -35.23 23.15
N ALA A 100 -7.86 -35.01 21.82
CA ALA A 100 -8.80 -35.72 20.95
C ALA A 100 -8.34 -35.65 19.47
N PRO A 101 -8.58 -36.70 18.64
CA PRO A 101 -8.03 -36.81 17.30
C PRO A 101 -8.64 -35.78 16.32
N LEU A 102 -7.78 -35.22 15.46
CA LEU A 102 -8.11 -34.22 14.44
C LEU A 102 -9.35 -34.63 13.60
N PRO A 103 -10.39 -33.78 13.49
CA PRO A 103 -11.43 -33.99 12.51
C PRO A 103 -10.88 -33.62 11.13
N GLN A 104 -10.95 -34.59 10.21
CA GLN A 104 -10.68 -34.41 8.79
C GLN A 104 -11.72 -33.44 8.22
N SER A 105 -11.32 -32.21 7.92
CA SER A 105 -12.15 -31.24 7.22
C SER A 105 -11.31 -30.51 6.18
N THR A 106 -10.96 -31.21 5.10
CA THR A 106 -10.14 -30.69 3.99
C THR A 106 -10.95 -30.00 2.90
N THR A 107 -12.29 -30.08 2.94
CA THR A 107 -13.19 -29.52 1.92
C THR A 107 -13.68 -28.11 2.26
N THR A 108 -13.87 -27.78 3.53
CA THR A 108 -14.26 -26.43 3.98
C THR A 108 -13.17 -25.38 3.67
N SER A 109 -11.89 -25.77 3.83
CA SER A 109 -10.71 -24.92 3.53
C SER A 109 -10.69 -24.43 2.07
N LEU A 110 -11.06 -25.29 1.12
CA LEU A 110 -11.02 -24.98 -0.32
C LEU A 110 -12.13 -24.02 -0.77
N VAL A 111 -13.31 -24.09 -0.15
CA VAL A 111 -14.41 -23.16 -0.43
C VAL A 111 -14.06 -21.77 0.12
N HIS A 112 -13.53 -21.70 1.34
CA HIS A 112 -13.03 -20.43 1.92
C HIS A 112 -11.88 -19.84 1.10
N PHE A 113 -11.00 -20.67 0.52
CA PHE A 113 -9.94 -20.20 -0.36
C PHE A 113 -10.48 -19.64 -1.68
N THR A 114 -11.45 -20.32 -2.29
CA THR A 114 -12.09 -19.85 -3.54
C THR A 114 -12.84 -18.53 -3.31
N GLU A 115 -13.47 -18.40 -2.15
CA GLU A 115 -14.16 -17.17 -1.74
C GLU A 115 -13.17 -16.04 -1.42
N ALA A 116 -12.05 -16.34 -0.77
CA ALA A 116 -10.96 -15.40 -0.55
C ALA A 116 -10.35 -14.91 -1.86
N LEU A 117 -10.17 -15.79 -2.86
CA LEU A 117 -9.70 -15.40 -4.19
C LEU A 117 -10.69 -14.48 -4.92
N LYS A 118 -12.00 -14.71 -4.77
CA LYS A 118 -13.04 -13.82 -5.32
C LYS A 118 -13.02 -12.45 -4.62
N MET A 119 -12.83 -12.42 -3.31
CA MET A 119 -12.69 -11.15 -2.57
C MET A 119 -11.43 -10.40 -2.97
N LEU A 120 -10.30 -11.09 -3.14
CA LEU A 120 -9.05 -10.49 -3.59
C LEU A 120 -9.18 -9.89 -4.99
N ARG A 121 -9.85 -10.58 -5.93
CA ARG A 121 -10.12 -10.02 -7.26
C ARG A 121 -11.01 -8.77 -7.20
N ARG A 122 -12.06 -8.77 -6.38
CA ARG A 122 -12.91 -7.57 -6.19
C ARG A 122 -12.14 -6.41 -5.59
N LEU A 123 -11.23 -6.68 -4.66
CA LEU A 123 -10.34 -5.67 -4.07
C LEU A 123 -9.33 -5.14 -5.10
N GLU A 124 -8.83 -6.00 -5.98
CA GLU A 124 -7.96 -5.61 -7.08
C GLU A 124 -8.69 -4.70 -8.07
N GLU A 125 -9.89 -5.09 -8.53
CA GLU A 125 -10.75 -4.26 -9.39
C GLU A 125 -11.08 -2.92 -8.72
N SER A 126 -11.48 -2.92 -7.45
CA SER A 126 -11.76 -1.69 -6.69
C SER A 126 -10.54 -0.79 -6.58
N ARG A 127 -9.35 -1.36 -6.44
CA ARG A 127 -8.10 -0.59 -6.35
C ARG A 127 -7.70 -0.02 -7.70
N GLU A 128 -7.89 -0.78 -8.78
CA GLU A 128 -7.66 -0.27 -10.14
C GLU A 128 -8.59 0.91 -10.45
N ASP A 129 -9.86 0.84 -10.05
CA ASP A 129 -10.82 1.94 -10.18
C ASP A 129 -10.40 3.17 -9.36
N GLU A 130 -9.94 2.99 -8.12
CA GLU A 130 -9.42 4.09 -7.29
C GLU A 130 -8.18 4.74 -7.90
N VAL A 131 -7.26 3.95 -8.44
CA VAL A 131 -6.05 4.44 -9.12
C VAL A 131 -6.44 5.22 -10.37
N ALA A 132 -7.37 4.70 -11.18
CA ALA A 132 -7.87 5.40 -12.37
C ALA A 132 -8.55 6.72 -12.00
N GLY A 133 -9.33 6.74 -10.92
CA GLY A 133 -9.96 7.96 -10.39
C GLY A 133 -8.94 8.99 -9.92
N HIS A 134 -7.88 8.55 -9.23
CA HIS A 134 -6.78 9.43 -8.82
C HIS A 134 -6.00 9.99 -10.02
N ASP A 135 -5.73 9.17 -11.03
CA ASP A 135 -5.08 9.60 -12.27
C ASP A 135 -5.90 10.65 -13.01
N GLN A 136 -7.22 10.47 -13.08
CA GLN A 136 -8.13 11.46 -13.65
C GLN A 136 -8.08 12.78 -12.85
N ALA A 137 -8.19 12.72 -11.52
CA ALA A 137 -8.11 13.91 -10.68
C ALA A 137 -6.76 14.65 -10.83
N CYS A 138 -5.65 13.91 -10.94
CA CYS A 138 -4.34 14.50 -11.22
C CYS A 138 -4.28 15.18 -12.59
N GLN A 139 -4.89 14.59 -13.62
CA GLN A 139 -4.94 15.19 -14.95
C GLN A 139 -5.80 16.47 -14.97
N GLU A 140 -6.93 16.49 -14.28
CA GLU A 140 -7.79 17.67 -14.13
C GLU A 140 -7.03 18.79 -13.42
N LEU A 141 -6.38 18.50 -12.29
CA LEU A 141 -5.59 19.46 -11.54
C LEU A 141 -4.42 20.02 -12.36
N LEU A 142 -3.71 19.17 -13.12
CA LEU A 142 -2.67 19.62 -14.04
C LEU A 142 -3.24 20.53 -15.14
N GLY A 143 -4.44 20.24 -15.63
CA GLY A 143 -5.16 21.09 -16.57
C GLY A 143 -5.43 22.47 -15.99
N ASP A 144 -5.88 22.54 -14.74
CA ASP A 144 -6.17 23.79 -14.06
C ASP A 144 -4.93 24.60 -13.75
N ILE A 145 -3.85 23.96 -13.30
CA ILE A 145 -2.55 24.61 -13.11
C ILE A 145 -2.06 25.23 -14.42
N ARG A 146 -2.18 24.51 -15.55
CA ARG A 146 -1.78 25.03 -16.86
C ARG A 146 -2.65 26.22 -17.28
N ARG A 147 -3.96 26.16 -17.05
CA ARG A 147 -4.89 27.27 -17.32
C ARG A 147 -4.54 28.50 -16.49
N LEU A 148 -4.38 28.35 -15.19
CA LEU A 148 -3.98 29.43 -14.29
C LEU A 148 -2.63 30.04 -14.68
N THR A 149 -1.65 29.20 -15.00
CA THR A 149 -0.33 29.65 -15.46
C THR A 149 -0.44 30.48 -16.73
N LYS A 150 -1.31 30.08 -17.67
CA LYS A 150 -1.57 30.83 -18.90
C LYS A 150 -2.20 32.20 -18.59
N THR A 151 -3.27 32.24 -17.80
CA THR A 151 -3.93 33.48 -17.39
C THR A 151 -2.98 34.43 -16.66
N LEU A 152 -2.11 33.89 -15.80
CA LEU A 152 -1.15 34.67 -15.03
C LEU A 152 -0.06 35.26 -15.93
N LYS A 153 0.40 34.50 -16.94
CA LYS A 153 1.32 35.00 -17.97
C LYS A 153 0.68 36.08 -18.85
N GLU A 154 -0.58 35.92 -19.21
CA GLU A 154 -1.34 36.92 -19.97
C GLU A 154 -1.51 38.21 -19.16
N SER A 155 -1.95 38.11 -17.90
CA SER A 155 -2.03 39.26 -16.98
C SER A 155 -0.69 39.96 -16.75
N ALA A 156 0.41 39.21 -16.69
CA ALA A 156 1.75 39.79 -16.56
C ALA A 156 2.18 40.54 -17.82
N ARG A 157 1.83 40.04 -19.02
CA ARG A 157 2.07 40.74 -20.29
C ARG A 157 1.23 42.01 -20.39
N ASP A 158 -0.04 41.96 -19.99
CA ASP A 158 -0.91 43.12 -20.06
C ASP A 158 -0.42 44.23 -19.12
N ARG A 159 0.00 43.88 -17.90
CA ARG A 159 0.65 44.82 -16.98
C ARG A 159 1.96 45.40 -17.51
N ALA A 160 2.78 44.60 -18.18
CA ALA A 160 4.02 45.09 -18.79
C ALA A 160 3.74 46.10 -19.91
N LYS A 161 2.70 45.85 -20.72
CA LYS A 161 2.26 46.79 -21.77
C LYS A 161 1.68 48.08 -21.18
N GLU A 162 0.83 47.98 -20.16
CA GLU A 162 0.29 49.17 -19.46
C GLU A 162 1.40 50.03 -18.84
N GLN A 163 2.45 49.39 -18.30
CA GLN A 163 3.61 50.10 -17.76
C GLN A 163 4.46 50.76 -18.85
N GLU A 164 4.55 50.16 -20.04
CA GLU A 164 5.25 50.73 -21.20
C GLU A 164 4.47 51.89 -21.83
N GLU A 165 3.13 51.79 -21.90
CA GLU A 165 2.25 52.83 -22.45
C GLU A 165 2.05 54.01 -21.47
N GLY A 166 2.02 53.76 -20.16
CA GLY A 166 1.91 54.79 -19.11
C GLY A 166 3.22 55.51 -18.77
N MET A 167 4.30 55.24 -19.51
CA MET A 167 5.59 55.89 -19.31
C MET A 167 5.66 57.19 -20.10
N ASP A 168 5.52 58.33 -19.41
CA ASP A 168 5.54 59.67 -20.02
C ASP A 168 6.85 59.92 -20.79
N ASP A 169 6.79 60.69 -21.88
CA ASP A 169 7.96 60.94 -22.77
C ASP A 169 9.18 61.51 -22.02
N ARG A 170 8.96 62.28 -20.95
CA ARG A 170 10.06 62.78 -20.09
C ARG A 170 10.82 61.66 -19.37
N THR A 171 10.12 60.60 -18.99
CA THR A 171 10.71 59.42 -18.33
C THR A 171 11.45 58.55 -19.33
N ARG A 172 10.99 58.47 -20.59
CA ARG A 172 11.73 57.83 -21.69
C ARG A 172 13.04 58.58 -21.98
N ASP A 173 12.96 59.90 -22.14
CA ASP A 173 14.15 60.74 -22.39
C ASP A 173 15.23 60.59 -21.30
N VAL A 174 14.82 60.53 -20.02
CA VAL A 174 15.76 60.35 -18.91
C VAL A 174 16.43 58.98 -18.94
N LEU A 175 15.70 57.92 -19.31
CA LEU A 175 16.25 56.57 -19.40
C LEU A 175 17.19 56.41 -20.60
N ASP A 176 16.85 57.00 -21.76
CA ASP A 176 17.72 57.01 -22.94
C ASP A 176 19.03 57.76 -22.68
N GLN A 177 18.97 58.88 -21.94
CA GLN A 177 20.17 59.59 -21.48
C GLN A 177 21.03 58.74 -20.54
N LEU A 178 20.41 57.93 -19.68
CA LEU A 178 21.10 57.08 -18.70
C LEU A 178 21.78 55.88 -19.38
N ASP A 179 21.17 55.29 -20.39
CA ASP A 179 21.77 54.20 -21.16
C ASP A 179 22.86 54.69 -22.12
N ALA A 180 22.72 55.89 -22.69
CA ALA A 180 23.79 56.54 -23.44
C ALA A 180 25.04 56.78 -22.56
N LEU A 181 24.83 57.22 -21.31
CA LEU A 181 25.91 57.41 -20.33
C LEU A 181 26.60 56.09 -19.94
N LYS A 182 25.84 54.99 -19.80
CA LYS A 182 26.43 53.67 -19.52
C LYS A 182 27.22 53.11 -20.69
N SER A 183 26.86 53.43 -21.93
CA SER A 183 27.58 52.99 -23.13
C SER A 183 28.95 53.67 -23.32
N LEU A 184 29.17 54.78 -22.61
CA LEU A 184 30.41 55.57 -22.61
C LEU A 184 31.38 55.18 -21.49
N LEU A 185 30.99 54.26 -20.60
CA LEU A 185 31.78 53.67 -19.52
C LEU A 185 32.21 52.25 -19.88
#